data_AF-A0A8W8LGV0-F1
#
_entry.id   AF-A0A8W8LGV0-F1
#
_cell.length_a   1.000
_cell.length_b   1.000
_cell.length_c   1.000
_cell.angle_alpha   90.00
_cell.angle_beta   90.00
_cell.angle_gamma   90.00
#
_symmetry.space_group_name_H-M   'P 1'
#
loop_
_entity.id
_entity.type
_entity.pdbx_description
1 polymer ?
#
loop_
_entity_poly.entity_id
_entity_poly.type
_entity_poly.pdbx_seq_one_letter_code
_entity_poly.pdbx_strand_id
1 'polypeptide(L)'
;REDPGICQHNCSNTIGGYQCTCPPGYKLGRNGRNCVDINECISSNIECGPEKMCFNKRGDVDCIDIPCPENYSRDPLTKYCVLECIDSSLCPEGAKYADVIEFRTLALPSGILPQQDLIRLTVFNQNNVKMVKTDFVILENDTQVTFNLRPSEGTGILYTEQPLEELETYRIKVRARSYSAETGVLQYQTTFMIHISISAYPY
;
A
#
# COMPACT_ATOMS: atom_id res chain seq x y z
N ARG A 1 -36.71 1.59 -18.60
CA ARG A 1 -36.87 1.95 -17.17
C ARG A 1 -35.72 1.26 -16.45
N GLU A 2 -34.63 1.98 -16.19
CA GLU A 2 -33.54 1.49 -15.36
C GLU A 2 -34.08 1.35 -13.94
N ASP A 3 -34.08 0.15 -13.40
CA ASP A 3 -34.49 -0.10 -12.01
C ASP A 3 -33.23 0.02 -11.13
N PRO A 4 -33.10 1.07 -10.31
CA PRO A 4 -31.92 1.29 -9.48
C PRO A 4 -31.90 0.23 -8.36
N GLY A 5 -31.15 -0.85 -8.57
CA GLY A 5 -31.01 -1.94 -7.60
C GLY A 5 -30.70 -3.33 -8.17
N ILE A 6 -30.79 -3.51 -9.49
CA ILE A 6 -30.53 -4.81 -10.13
C ILE A 6 -29.04 -5.01 -10.45
N CYS A 7 -28.38 -4.00 -11.03
CA CYS A 7 -26.96 -4.02 -11.38
C CYS A 7 -26.25 -2.83 -10.74
N GLN A 8 -24.96 -2.98 -10.40
CA GLN A 8 -24.15 -1.87 -9.86
C GLN A 8 -23.86 -0.79 -10.91
N HIS A 9 -23.69 -1.18 -12.17
CA HIS A 9 -23.41 -0.27 -13.28
C HIS A 9 -24.47 -0.42 -14.39
N ASN A 10 -24.11 -1.05 -15.50
CA ASN A 10 -24.99 -1.14 -16.67
C ASN A 10 -25.89 -2.37 -16.60
N CYS A 11 -27.15 -2.23 -16.98
CA CYS A 11 -28.14 -3.29 -17.06
C CYS A 11 -28.75 -3.33 -18.47
N SER A 12 -28.60 -4.44 -19.17
CA SER A 12 -29.25 -4.68 -20.46
C SER A 12 -30.32 -5.77 -20.32
N ASN A 13 -31.52 -5.50 -20.84
CA ASN A 13 -32.58 -6.51 -20.87
C ASN A 13 -32.27 -7.56 -21.94
N THR A 14 -32.47 -8.82 -21.61
CA THR A 14 -32.31 -9.95 -22.54
C THR A 14 -33.65 -10.69 -22.67
N ILE A 15 -33.80 -11.51 -23.72
CA ILE A 15 -35.01 -12.34 -23.86
C ILE A 15 -35.03 -13.34 -22.70
N GLY A 16 -35.97 -13.18 -21.77
CA GLY A 16 -36.10 -14.02 -20.58
C GLY A 16 -35.36 -13.51 -19.33
N GLY A 17 -34.77 -12.31 -19.34
CA GLY A 17 -34.11 -11.77 -18.16
C GLY A 17 -33.40 -10.43 -18.37
N TYR A 18 -32.29 -10.26 -17.64
CA TYR A 18 -31.39 -9.11 -17.73
C TYR A 18 -29.94 -9.59 -17.61
N GLN A 19 -29.00 -8.78 -18.07
CA GLN A 19 -27.58 -8.98 -17.94
C GLN A 19 -26.93 -7.70 -17.42
N CYS A 20 -26.13 -7.82 -16.36
CA CYS A 20 -25.31 -6.73 -15.85
C CYS A 20 -23.96 -6.69 -16.57
N THR A 21 -23.46 -5.49 -16.88
CA THR A 21 -22.12 -5.28 -17.43
C THR A 21 -21.35 -4.23 -16.63
N CYS A 22 -20.03 -4.37 -16.62
CA CYS A 22 -19.11 -3.53 -15.86
C CYS A 22 -18.34 -2.57 -16.77
N PRO A 23 -17.92 -1.41 -16.25
CA PRO A 23 -17.03 -0.50 -16.98
C PRO A 23 -15.65 -1.14 -17.21
N PRO A 24 -14.83 -0.59 -18.12
CA PRO A 24 -13.43 -1.00 -18.29
C PRO A 24 -12.66 -0.98 -16.96
N GLY A 25 -11.73 -1.92 -16.78
CA GLY A 25 -10.99 -2.10 -15.52
C GLY A 25 -11.75 -2.91 -14.46
N TYR A 26 -13.00 -3.32 -14.73
CA TYR A 26 -13.81 -4.12 -13.79
C TYR A 26 -14.33 -5.39 -14.44
N LYS A 27 -14.50 -6.43 -13.61
CA LYS A 27 -15.15 -7.68 -13.99
C LYS A 27 -16.40 -7.92 -13.17
N LEU A 28 -17.36 -8.62 -13.75
CA LEU A 28 -18.58 -8.98 -13.04
C LEU A 28 -18.25 -9.93 -11.88
N GLY A 29 -18.67 -9.55 -10.69
CA GLY A 29 -18.54 -10.31 -9.45
C GLY A 29 -19.39 -11.58 -9.49
N ARG A 30 -19.16 -12.46 -8.50
CA ARG A 30 -19.81 -13.78 -8.44
C ARG A 30 -21.34 -13.71 -8.35
N ASN A 31 -21.89 -12.62 -7.85
CA ASN A 31 -23.33 -12.41 -7.76
C ASN A 31 -23.96 -12.01 -9.10
N GLY A 32 -23.17 -11.82 -10.16
CA GLY A 32 -23.65 -11.41 -11.48
C GLY A 32 -24.18 -9.98 -11.54
N ARG A 33 -23.95 -9.17 -10.50
CA ARG A 33 -24.55 -7.83 -10.34
C ARG A 33 -23.53 -6.74 -10.01
N ASN A 34 -22.54 -7.07 -9.20
CA ASN A 34 -21.52 -6.13 -8.74
C ASN A 34 -20.30 -6.19 -9.67
N CYS A 35 -19.56 -5.11 -9.74
CA CYS A 35 -18.32 -4.97 -10.47
C CYS A 35 -17.16 -4.98 -9.47
N VAL A 36 -16.22 -5.88 -9.70
CA VAL A 36 -15.02 -6.01 -8.91
C VAL A 36 -13.86 -5.53 -9.75
N ASP A 37 -13.06 -4.65 -9.15
CA ASP A 37 -11.81 -4.16 -9.73
C ASP A 37 -10.93 -5.33 -10.22
N ILE A 38 -10.39 -5.19 -11.42
CA ILE A 38 -9.44 -6.17 -11.95
C ILE A 38 -8.08 -5.77 -11.39
N ASN A 39 -7.42 -6.68 -10.66
CA ASN A 39 -6.05 -6.42 -10.25
C ASN A 39 -5.09 -6.66 -11.42
N GLU A 40 -4.75 -5.64 -12.21
CA GLU A 40 -3.95 -5.86 -13.42
C GLU A 40 -2.51 -6.28 -13.12
N CYS A 41 -1.99 -5.93 -11.94
CA CYS A 41 -0.67 -6.33 -11.46
C CYS A 41 -0.55 -7.84 -11.22
N ILE A 42 -1.68 -8.53 -11.06
CA ILE A 42 -1.73 -9.99 -10.88
C ILE A 42 -2.37 -10.67 -12.10
N SER A 43 -3.35 -10.03 -12.73
CA SER A 43 -4.20 -10.66 -13.75
C SER A 43 -3.69 -10.57 -15.18
N SER A 44 -2.85 -9.59 -15.52
CA SER A 44 -2.56 -9.24 -16.92
C SER A 44 -1.08 -9.22 -17.29
N ASN A 45 -0.18 -9.73 -16.43
CA ASN A 45 1.28 -9.67 -16.66
C ASN A 45 1.74 -8.27 -17.09
N ILE A 46 1.28 -7.22 -16.39
CA ILE A 46 1.77 -5.87 -16.68
C ILE A 46 3.23 -5.78 -16.23
N GLU A 47 4.12 -5.59 -17.20
CA GLU A 47 5.53 -5.34 -16.97
C GLU A 47 5.79 -3.83 -16.99
N CYS A 48 5.87 -3.21 -15.81
CA CYS A 48 6.09 -1.77 -15.66
C CYS A 48 7.51 -1.29 -16.06
N GLY A 49 8.39 -2.18 -16.54
CA GLY A 49 9.78 -1.86 -16.88
C GLY A 49 10.72 -1.87 -15.65
N PRO A 50 12.03 -1.65 -15.86
CA PRO A 50 13.01 -1.64 -14.78
C PRO A 50 12.78 -0.45 -13.84
N GLU A 51 13.00 -0.66 -12.54
CA GLU A 51 12.86 0.37 -11.49
C GLU A 51 11.45 0.98 -11.33
N LYS A 52 10.44 0.33 -11.90
CA LYS A 52 9.04 0.65 -11.65
C LYS A 52 8.36 -0.48 -10.90
N MET A 53 7.26 -0.14 -10.23
CA MET A 53 6.40 -1.11 -9.57
C MET A 53 4.97 -0.95 -10.07
N CYS A 54 4.30 -2.07 -10.28
CA CYS A 54 2.89 -2.06 -10.62
C CYS A 54 2.06 -1.66 -9.40
N PHE A 55 1.19 -0.68 -9.60
CA PHE A 55 0.21 -0.20 -8.63
C PHE A 55 -1.19 -0.39 -9.21
N ASN A 56 -1.92 -1.33 -8.61
CA ASN A 56 -3.32 -1.54 -8.91
C ASN A 56 -4.18 -0.40 -8.34
N LYS A 57 -4.67 0.50 -9.20
CA LYS A 57 -5.66 1.53 -8.84
C LYS A 57 -7.05 0.98 -9.13
N ARG A 58 -8.10 1.65 -8.66
CA ARG A 58 -9.47 1.21 -8.96
C ARG A 58 -9.88 1.60 -10.36
N GLY A 59 -10.13 0.60 -11.20
CA GLY A 59 -10.53 0.76 -12.61
C GLY A 59 -9.39 1.11 -13.55
N ASP A 60 -8.15 1.15 -13.06
CA ASP A 60 -6.97 1.53 -13.81
C ASP A 60 -5.71 0.95 -13.16
N VAL A 61 -4.60 0.98 -13.89
CA VAL A 61 -3.30 0.54 -13.42
C VAL A 61 -2.27 1.64 -13.60
N ASP A 62 -1.38 1.77 -12.63
CA ASP A 62 -0.28 2.71 -12.70
C ASP A 62 1.06 2.00 -12.51
N CYS A 63 2.08 2.49 -13.20
CA CYS A 63 3.45 2.03 -13.08
C CYS A 63 4.25 3.12 -12.39
N ILE A 64 4.35 3.02 -11.07
CA ILE A 64 5.01 4.04 -10.26
C ILE A 64 6.53 3.85 -10.31
N ASP A 65 7.24 4.95 -10.58
CA ASP A 65 8.69 4.97 -10.49
C ASP A 65 9.12 4.78 -9.04
N ILE A 66 10.00 3.82 -8.80
CA ILE A 66 10.53 3.50 -7.46
C ILE A 66 12.06 3.57 -7.46
N PRO A 67 12.68 4.68 -7.89
CA PRO A 67 14.14 4.78 -7.89
C PRO A 67 14.68 4.65 -6.47
N CYS A 68 15.83 3.96 -6.32
CA CYS A 68 16.50 3.93 -5.03
C CYS A 68 17.08 5.33 -4.73
N PRO A 69 16.89 5.87 -3.51
CA PRO A 69 17.52 7.13 -3.12
C PRO A 69 19.04 7.06 -3.20
N GLU A 70 19.69 8.22 -3.13
CA GLU A 70 21.16 8.30 -3.09
C GLU A 70 21.73 7.40 -1.96
N ASN A 71 22.79 6.67 -2.27
CA ASN A 71 23.44 5.67 -1.40
C ASN A 71 22.66 4.38 -1.12
N TYR A 72 21.44 4.23 -1.65
CA TYR A 72 20.74 2.95 -1.64
C TYR A 72 21.05 2.17 -2.91
N SER A 73 21.23 0.86 -2.77
CA SER A 73 21.34 -0.07 -3.90
C SER A 73 20.08 -0.94 -3.97
N ARG A 74 19.72 -1.40 -5.17
CA ARG A 74 18.60 -2.32 -5.33
C ARG A 74 19.05 -3.74 -5.03
N ASP A 75 18.44 -4.37 -4.03
CA ASP A 75 18.69 -5.77 -3.69
C ASP A 75 18.18 -6.66 -4.84
N PRO A 76 19.02 -7.52 -5.43
CA PRO A 76 18.68 -8.26 -6.64
C PRO A 76 17.61 -9.34 -6.40
N LEU A 77 17.45 -9.80 -5.17
CA LEU A 77 16.50 -10.85 -4.79
C LEU A 77 15.13 -10.26 -4.43
N THR A 78 15.13 -9.35 -3.46
CA THR A 78 13.90 -8.75 -2.91
C THR A 78 13.38 -7.57 -3.73
N LYS A 79 14.23 -6.98 -4.59
CA LYS A 79 13.98 -5.75 -5.36
C LYS A 79 13.75 -4.49 -4.52
N TYR A 80 13.91 -4.60 -3.21
CA TYR A 80 13.88 -3.45 -2.29
C TYR A 80 15.17 -2.65 -2.40
N CYS A 81 15.09 -1.38 -2.02
CA CYS A 81 16.27 -0.54 -1.91
C CYS A 81 16.87 -0.74 -0.53
N VAL A 82 18.15 -1.09 -0.47
CA VAL A 82 18.87 -1.39 0.77
C VAL A 82 20.01 -0.40 0.92
N LEU A 83 20.22 0.07 2.14
CA LEU A 83 21.40 0.80 2.53
C LEU A 83 22.34 -0.17 3.23
N GLU A 84 23.48 -0.47 2.62
CA GLU A 84 24.46 -1.36 3.23
C GLU A 84 25.04 -0.75 4.50
N CYS A 85 25.34 -1.62 5.46
CA CYS A 85 26.00 -1.19 6.68
C CYS A 85 27.50 -0.95 6.42
N ILE A 86 27.94 0.31 6.45
CA ILE A 86 29.36 0.68 6.27
C ILE A 86 30.05 0.90 7.62
N ASP A 87 29.34 1.50 8.58
CA ASP A 87 29.82 1.75 9.95
C ASP A 87 28.95 0.99 10.95
N SER A 88 29.53 -0.01 11.62
CA SER A 88 28.83 -0.86 12.59
C SER A 88 28.24 -0.10 13.77
N SER A 89 28.71 1.12 14.06
CA SER A 89 28.19 1.95 15.15
C SER A 89 26.81 2.57 14.86
N LEU A 90 26.42 2.67 13.58
CA LEU A 90 25.14 3.26 13.14
C LEU A 90 24.14 2.22 12.62
N CYS A 91 24.52 0.95 12.63
CA CYS A 91 23.69 -0.14 12.13
C CYS A 91 23.00 -0.90 13.26
N PRO A 92 21.85 -1.52 12.96
CA PRO A 92 21.28 -2.50 13.88
C PRO A 92 22.27 -3.65 14.14
N GLU A 93 22.27 -4.18 15.36
CA GLU A 93 23.24 -5.20 15.79
C GLU A 93 23.07 -6.49 14.97
N GLY A 94 24.15 -6.94 14.34
CA GLY A 94 24.15 -8.12 13.48
C GLY A 94 23.36 -7.96 12.18
N ALA A 95 22.90 -6.76 11.83
CA ALA A 95 22.17 -6.52 10.59
C ALA A 95 23.09 -6.31 9.40
N LYS A 96 22.70 -6.89 8.27
CA LYS A 96 23.36 -6.70 6.97
C LYS A 96 23.15 -5.29 6.42
N TYR A 97 21.99 -4.70 6.70
CA TYR A 97 21.55 -3.43 6.13
C TYR A 97 21.25 -2.42 7.24
N ALA A 98 21.64 -1.17 7.01
CA ALA A 98 21.35 -0.05 7.90
C ALA A 98 19.92 0.49 7.74
N ASP A 99 19.34 0.35 6.54
CA ASP A 99 17.92 0.65 6.27
C ASP A 99 17.46 -0.19 5.08
N VAL A 100 16.18 -0.57 5.07
CA VAL A 100 15.53 -1.27 3.96
C VAL A 100 14.28 -0.49 3.58
N ILE A 101 14.18 -0.07 2.32
CA ILE A 101 13.02 0.65 1.82
C ILE A 101 12.04 -0.31 1.20
N GLU A 102 10.85 -0.36 1.80
CA GLU A 102 9.74 -1.17 1.33
C GLU A 102 8.63 -0.29 0.77
N PHE A 103 8.20 -0.57 -0.45
CA PHE A 103 7.08 0.13 -1.05
C PHE A 103 5.77 -0.55 -0.68
N ARG A 104 4.74 0.26 -0.39
CA ARG A 104 3.37 -0.19 -0.15
C ARG A 104 2.43 0.65 -0.99
N THR A 105 1.44 0.00 -1.56
CA THR A 105 0.41 0.64 -2.38
C THR A 105 -0.96 0.31 -1.82
N LEU A 106 -1.86 1.29 -1.85
CA LEU A 106 -3.23 1.14 -1.38
C LEU A 106 -4.17 1.93 -2.28
N ALA A 107 -5.20 1.28 -2.82
CA ALA A 107 -6.25 1.93 -3.60
C ALA A 107 -7.56 1.95 -2.81
N LEU A 108 -8.02 3.16 -2.49
CA LEU A 108 -9.22 3.43 -1.68
C LEU A 108 -10.26 4.21 -2.52
N PRO A 109 -11.56 4.11 -2.18
CA PRO A 109 -12.55 5.02 -2.72
C PRO A 109 -12.42 6.41 -2.10
N SER A 110 -13.03 7.42 -2.73
CA SER A 110 -13.29 8.72 -2.11
C SER A 110 -14.27 8.60 -0.93
N GLY A 111 -14.18 9.54 0.00
CA GLY A 111 -15.08 9.65 1.16
C GLY A 111 -14.66 8.79 2.35
N ILE A 112 -13.37 8.45 2.45
CA ILE A 112 -12.81 7.84 3.66
C ILE A 112 -12.94 8.83 4.81
N LEU A 113 -13.56 8.38 5.90
CA LEU A 113 -13.81 9.23 7.06
C LEU A 113 -12.52 9.40 7.89
N PRO A 114 -12.42 10.50 8.66
CA PRO A 114 -11.37 10.66 9.66
C PRO A 114 -11.28 9.47 10.61
N GLN A 115 -10.08 9.22 11.13
CA GLN A 115 -9.77 8.19 12.13
C GLN A 115 -9.97 6.73 11.65
N GLN A 116 -10.25 6.51 10.36
CA GLN A 116 -10.31 5.17 9.79
C GLN A 116 -8.90 4.60 9.55
N ASP A 117 -8.74 3.32 9.88
CA ASP A 117 -7.52 2.57 9.62
C ASP A 117 -7.32 2.40 8.11
N LEU A 118 -6.22 2.92 7.57
CA LEU A 118 -5.91 2.83 6.14
C LEU A 118 -5.03 1.61 5.84
N ILE A 119 -3.90 1.49 6.54
CA ILE A 119 -2.93 0.40 6.34
C ILE A 119 -2.24 0.04 7.67
N ARG A 120 -1.93 -1.24 7.82
CA ARG A 120 -1.21 -1.79 8.97
C ARG A 120 0.22 -2.11 8.57
N LEU A 121 1.18 -1.42 9.17
CA LEU A 121 2.61 -1.60 8.95
C LEU A 121 3.16 -2.54 10.01
N THR A 122 3.81 -3.62 9.60
CA THR A 122 4.39 -4.61 10.50
C THR A 122 5.74 -5.03 9.95
N VAL A 123 6.73 -5.13 10.84
CA VAL A 123 8.07 -5.61 10.50
C VAL A 123 8.20 -7.06 10.93
N PHE A 124 8.73 -7.89 10.04
CA PHE A 124 9.02 -9.30 10.29
C PHE A 124 10.52 -9.51 10.22
N ASN A 125 11.03 -10.42 11.05
CA ASN A 125 12.42 -10.85 10.95
C ASN A 125 12.61 -11.89 9.82
N GLN A 126 13.83 -12.39 9.67
CA GLN A 126 14.20 -13.37 8.64
C GLN A 126 13.44 -14.72 8.75
N ASN A 127 12.93 -15.05 9.94
CA ASN A 127 12.15 -16.26 10.20
C ASN A 127 10.63 -15.99 10.08
N ASN A 128 10.24 -14.86 9.50
CA ASN A 128 8.86 -14.41 9.36
C ASN A 128 8.13 -14.24 10.71
N VAL A 129 8.88 -13.99 11.79
CA VAL A 129 8.34 -13.70 13.11
C VAL A 129 8.14 -12.19 13.24
N LYS A 130 6.95 -11.79 13.69
CA LYS A 130 6.60 -10.39 13.92
C LYS A 130 7.53 -9.78 14.98
N MET A 131 8.15 -8.65 14.63
CA MET A 131 8.87 -7.82 15.59
C MET A 131 7.85 -7.04 16.43
N VAL A 132 7.57 -7.48 17.66
CA VAL A 132 6.54 -6.84 18.50
C VAL A 132 7.04 -5.56 19.20
N LYS A 133 8.36 -5.41 19.37
CA LYS A 133 8.98 -4.17 19.85
C LYS A 133 9.44 -3.34 18.66
N THR A 134 8.50 -2.66 18.02
CA THR A 134 8.77 -1.80 16.87
C THR A 134 8.15 -0.43 17.06
N ASP A 135 8.99 0.60 16.95
CA ASP A 135 8.58 2.01 16.96
C ASP A 135 8.39 2.50 15.54
N PHE A 136 7.34 3.30 15.30
CA PHE A 136 7.03 3.86 13.99
C PHE A 136 6.97 5.39 14.06
N VAL A 137 7.59 6.04 13.09
CA VAL A 137 7.64 7.51 12.99
C VAL A 137 7.40 7.92 11.54
N ILE A 138 6.47 8.86 11.32
CA ILE A 138 6.30 9.51 10.01
C ILE A 138 7.48 10.46 9.81
N LEU A 139 8.24 10.27 8.73
CA LEU A 139 9.34 11.14 8.34
C LEU A 139 8.88 12.26 7.40
N GLU A 140 7.92 11.94 6.54
CA GLU A 140 7.41 12.83 5.50
C GLU A 140 5.96 12.45 5.19
N ASN A 141 5.10 13.46 5.11
CA ASN A 141 3.71 13.33 4.70
C ASN A 141 3.41 14.33 3.57
N ASP A 142 2.32 14.07 2.85
CA ASP A 142 1.78 15.05 1.92
C ASP A 142 1.31 16.29 2.69
N THR A 143 1.66 17.48 2.20
CA THR A 143 1.35 18.74 2.90
C THR A 143 -0.14 19.07 2.94
N GLN A 144 -0.95 18.45 2.07
CA GLN A 144 -2.38 18.74 1.98
C GLN A 144 -3.21 18.03 3.06
N VAL A 145 -2.79 16.84 3.49
CA VAL A 145 -3.55 15.99 4.42
C VAL A 145 -2.66 15.48 5.54
N THR A 146 -3.14 15.62 6.77
CA THR A 146 -2.40 15.12 7.94
C THR A 146 -2.68 13.63 8.19
N PHE A 147 -1.68 12.81 7.87
CA PHE A 147 -1.64 11.40 8.25
C PHE A 147 -0.96 11.22 9.60
N ASN A 148 -1.48 10.28 10.40
CA ASN A 148 -0.95 9.94 11.71
C ASN A 148 -0.83 8.42 11.90
N LEU A 149 -0.04 8.02 12.89
CA LEU A 149 0.18 6.63 13.25
C LEU A 149 -0.37 6.33 14.64
N ARG A 150 -1.10 5.23 14.76
CA ARG A 150 -1.48 4.65 16.04
C ARG A 150 -0.71 3.34 16.25
N PRO A 151 0.17 3.24 17.26
CA PRO A 151 0.86 1.99 17.56
C PRO A 151 -0.10 0.98 18.20
N SER A 152 0.05 -0.30 17.85
CA SER A 152 -0.74 -1.41 18.39
C SER A 152 0.09 -2.70 18.35
N GLU A 153 0.66 -3.12 19.48
CA GLU A 153 1.39 -4.40 19.62
C GLU A 153 2.46 -4.64 18.53
N GLY A 154 3.30 -3.65 18.25
CA GLY A 154 4.33 -3.73 17.19
C GLY A 154 3.80 -3.56 15.77
N THR A 155 2.56 -3.12 15.62
CA THR A 155 1.98 -2.69 14.33
C THR A 155 1.75 -1.18 14.35
N GLY A 156 2.22 -0.48 13.33
CA GLY A 156 1.91 0.92 13.07
C GLY A 156 0.66 1.02 12.21
N ILE A 157 -0.43 1.52 12.75
CA ILE A 157 -1.69 1.70 12.01
C ILE A 157 -1.71 3.13 11.46
N LEU A 158 -1.62 3.28 10.15
CA LEU A 158 -1.74 4.58 9.49
C LEU A 158 -3.21 4.95 9.36
N TYR A 159 -3.54 6.17 9.75
CA TYR A 159 -4.86 6.77 9.63
C TYR A 159 -4.75 8.24 9.22
N THR A 160 -5.89 8.84 8.86
CA THR A 160 -5.99 10.27 8.53
C THR A 160 -6.82 11.02 9.56
N GLU A 161 -6.48 12.27 9.87
CA GLU A 161 -7.30 13.14 10.72
C GLU A 161 -8.41 13.86 9.94
N GLN A 162 -8.29 13.91 8.62
CA GLN A 162 -9.19 14.61 7.71
C GLN A 162 -9.81 13.60 6.74
N PRO A 163 -11.02 13.86 6.22
CA PRO A 163 -11.61 13.00 5.22
C PRO A 163 -10.78 12.99 3.94
N LEU A 164 -10.68 11.83 3.26
CA LEU A 164 -10.02 11.72 1.96
C LEU A 164 -11.06 11.80 0.84
N GLU A 165 -11.33 13.01 0.37
CA GLU A 165 -12.33 13.29 -0.67
C GLU A 165 -11.69 13.50 -2.04
N GLU A 166 -10.53 14.15 -2.07
CA GLU A 166 -9.83 14.49 -3.32
C GLU A 166 -9.28 13.24 -4.01
N LEU A 167 -9.47 13.19 -5.33
CA LEU A 167 -9.09 12.08 -6.20
C LEU A 167 -7.61 12.13 -6.56
N GLU A 168 -6.77 12.02 -5.55
CA GLU A 168 -5.32 12.17 -5.66
C GLU A 168 -4.55 10.94 -5.19
N THR A 169 -3.23 10.97 -5.35
CA THR A 169 -2.32 9.95 -4.83
C THR A 169 -1.40 10.57 -3.78
N TYR A 170 -1.58 10.17 -2.53
CA TYR A 170 -0.78 10.62 -1.40
C TYR A 170 0.47 9.77 -1.23
N ARG A 171 1.56 10.40 -0.78
CA ARG A 171 2.83 9.74 -0.46
C ARG A 171 3.18 9.94 1.01
N ILE A 172 3.45 8.84 1.70
CA ILE A 172 3.82 8.87 3.13
C ILE A 172 5.08 8.04 3.33
N LYS A 173 6.06 8.63 4.02
CA LYS A 173 7.30 7.95 4.40
C LYS A 173 7.28 7.65 5.88
N VAL A 174 7.27 6.37 6.23
CA VAL A 174 7.25 5.91 7.64
C VAL A 174 8.50 5.12 7.94
N ARG A 175 9.24 5.51 8.98
CA ARG A 175 10.36 4.72 9.50
C ARG A 175 9.90 3.83 10.64
N ALA A 176 10.27 2.56 10.56
CA ALA A 176 10.09 1.56 11.58
C ALA A 176 11.45 1.14 12.14
N ARG A 177 11.59 1.18 13.47
CA ARG A 177 12.77 0.71 14.20
C ARG A 177 12.37 -0.45 15.09
N SER A 178 12.94 -1.62 14.84
CA SER A 178 12.56 -2.86 15.52
C SER A 178 13.69 -3.34 16.41
N TYR A 179 13.35 -3.63 17.66
CA TYR A 179 14.29 -3.95 18.72
C TYR A 179 14.13 -5.39 19.19
N SER A 180 15.24 -5.99 19.64
CA SER A 180 15.22 -7.29 20.29
C SER A 180 14.29 -7.27 21.51
N ALA A 181 13.42 -8.28 21.62
CA ALA A 181 12.54 -8.44 22.77
C ALA A 181 13.33 -8.62 24.08
N GLU A 182 14.49 -9.27 24.01
CA GLU A 182 15.31 -9.63 25.16
C GLU A 182 16.29 -8.52 25.54
N THR A 183 17.07 -8.02 24.58
CA THR A 183 18.17 -7.09 24.85
C THR A 183 17.78 -5.62 24.67
N GLY A 184 16.69 -5.33 23.98
CA GLY A 184 16.29 -3.95 23.63
C GLY A 184 17.20 -3.29 22.60
N VAL A 185 18.16 -4.00 22.02
CA VAL A 185 19.05 -3.49 20.98
C VAL A 185 18.30 -3.41 19.64
N LEU A 186 18.59 -2.38 18.85
CA LEU A 186 18.05 -2.22 17.50
C LEU A 186 18.52 -3.38 16.62
N GLN A 187 17.60 -4.12 16.01
CA GLN A 187 17.89 -5.26 15.12
C GLN A 187 17.52 -5.01 13.67
N TYR A 188 16.49 -4.20 13.42
CA TYR A 188 16.07 -3.86 12.05
C TYR A 188 15.63 -2.41 11.97
N GLN A 189 15.97 -1.78 10.85
CA GLN A 189 15.44 -0.48 10.46
C GLN A 189 14.84 -0.61 9.05
N THR A 190 13.59 -0.22 8.91
CA THR A 190 12.83 -0.32 7.66
C THR A 190 12.13 1.00 7.42
N THR A 191 12.19 1.50 6.20
CA THR A 191 11.46 2.69 5.76
C THR A 191 10.37 2.28 4.78
N PHE A 192 9.10 2.44 5.17
CA PHE A 192 7.96 2.23 4.30
C PHE A 192 7.70 3.49 3.45
N MET A 193 7.69 3.31 2.13
CA MET A 193 7.21 4.31 1.17
C MET A 193 5.81 3.92 0.72
N ILE A 194 4.81 4.61 1.26
CA ILE A 194 3.40 4.26 1.11
C ILE A 194 2.77 5.20 0.09
N HIS A 195 2.16 4.63 -0.95
CA HIS A 195 1.37 5.32 -1.94
C HIS A 195 -0.11 4.98 -1.75
N ILE A 196 -0.93 5.98 -1.50
CA ILE A 196 -2.38 5.82 -1.32
C ILE A 196 -3.08 6.56 -2.44
N SER A 197 -3.76 5.85 -3.33
CA SER A 197 -4.58 6.46 -4.38
C SER A 197 -6.05 6.44 -3.97
N ILE A 198 -6.68 7.61 -4.05
CA ILE A 198 -8.11 7.80 -3.87
C ILE A 198 -8.77 7.89 -5.25
N SER A 199 -9.89 7.20 -5.39
CA SER A 199 -10.60 7.06 -6.68
C SER A 199 -12.10 7.27 -6.49
N ALA A 200 -12.76 7.83 -7.51
CA ALA A 200 -14.20 8.12 -7.46
C ALA A 200 -15.07 6.87 -7.51
N TYR A 201 -14.49 5.71 -7.80
CA TYR A 201 -15.25 4.49 -8.01
C TYR A 201 -15.67 3.84 -6.67
N PRO A 202 -16.98 3.70 -6.41
CA PRO A 202 -17.48 3.08 -5.19
C PRO A 202 -17.23 1.56 -5.18
N TYR A 203 -17.37 0.98 -3.99
CA TYR A 203 -17.37 -0.47 -3.75
C TYR A 203 -18.52 -1.19 -4.46
#